data_AF-B8FCY0-F1
#
_entry.id   AF-B8FCY0-F1
#
_cell.length_a   1.000
_cell.length_b   1.000
_cell.length_c   1.000
_cell.angle_alpha   90.00
_cell.angle_beta   90.00
_cell.angle_gamma   90.00
#
_symmetry.space_group_name_H-M   'P 1'
#
loop_
_entity.id
_entity.type
_entity.pdbx_description
1 polymer ?
#
loop_
_entity_poly.entity_id
_entity_poly.type
_entity_poly.pdbx_seq_one_letter_code
_entity_poly.pdbx_strand_id
1 'polypeptide(L)'
;MKKVKLEWRRLTQGGKTCDRCSDTGREVRRAANDLRKMGWEVLLNEIPLDEKNLDQSNIILINGVPIEDILPGAQKSENCCASCGDMLGAPVMCRTVKYNGTTHEAIPASMIMEAAALCKKEFSE
;
A
#
# COMPACT_ATOMS: atom_id res chain seq x y z
N MET A 1 -22.52 9.57 -5.05
CA MET A 1 -21.79 8.54 -4.27
C MET A 1 -20.44 8.35 -4.92
N LYS A 2 -19.33 8.46 -4.18
CA LYS A 2 -17.98 8.28 -4.74
C LYS A 2 -17.62 6.79 -4.75
N LYS A 3 -17.00 6.31 -5.84
CA LYS A 3 -16.47 4.94 -5.95
C LYS A 3 -14.95 4.96 -5.97
N VAL A 4 -14.31 4.00 -5.30
CA VAL A 4 -12.86 3.88 -5.28
C VAL A 4 -12.39 2.43 -5.19
N LYS A 5 -11.35 2.10 -5.95
CA LYS A 5 -10.62 0.84 -5.88
C LYS A 5 -9.36 1.06 -5.05
N LEU A 6 -9.26 0.37 -3.93
CA LEU A 6 -8.02 0.24 -3.18
C LEU A 6 -7.41 -1.11 -3.51
N GLU A 7 -6.20 -1.10 -4.03
CA GLU A 7 -5.43 -2.32 -4.29
C GLU A 7 -4.15 -2.28 -3.48
N TRP A 8 -3.88 -3.34 -2.73
CA TRP A 8 -2.64 -3.49 -1.98
C TRP A 8 -1.94 -4.78 -2.41
N ARG A 9 -0.68 -4.67 -2.82
CA ARG A 9 0.13 -5.84 -3.22
C ARG A 9 1.27 -6.05 -2.23
N ARG A 10 1.50 -7.32 -1.86
CA ARG A 10 2.45 -7.69 -0.81
C ARG A 10 3.12 -9.02 -1.10
N LEU A 11 4.40 -9.14 -0.75
CA LEU A 11 5.09 -10.42 -0.68
C LEU A 11 4.30 -11.37 0.24
N THR A 12 4.06 -12.59 -0.22
CA THR A 12 3.47 -13.65 0.57
C THR A 12 4.27 -14.94 0.38
N GLN A 13 4.78 -15.50 1.47
CA GLN A 13 5.51 -16.78 1.47
C GLN A 13 4.92 -17.69 2.55
N GLY A 14 4.57 -18.92 2.17
CA GLY A 14 3.93 -19.87 3.09
C GLY A 14 2.62 -19.35 3.73
N GLY A 15 1.88 -18.49 3.01
CA GLY A 15 0.65 -17.88 3.51
C GLY A 15 0.84 -16.71 4.48
N LYS A 16 2.09 -16.27 4.74
CA LYS A 16 2.42 -15.14 5.62
C LYS A 16 3.09 -14.02 4.83
N THR A 17 3.07 -12.80 5.38
CA THR A 17 3.78 -11.63 4.86
C THR A 17 4.67 -11.04 5.95
N CYS A 18 5.63 -10.19 5.60
CA CYS A 18 6.54 -9.57 6.56
C CYS A 18 5.80 -8.57 7.47
N ASP A 19 6.44 -8.16 8.57
CA ASP A 19 5.81 -7.29 9.58
C ASP A 19 5.37 -5.94 8.99
N ARG A 20 6.22 -5.32 8.18
CA ARG A 20 5.90 -4.04 7.49
C ARG A 20 4.69 -4.15 6.57
N CYS A 21 4.60 -5.24 5.81
CA CYS A 21 3.43 -5.51 4.97
C CYS A 21 2.20 -5.80 5.84
N SER A 22 2.33 -6.59 6.91
CA SER A 22 1.24 -6.87 7.84
C SER A 22 0.65 -5.57 8.43
N ASP A 23 1.52 -4.65 8.85
CA ASP A 23 1.16 -3.34 9.38
C ASP A 23 0.46 -2.47 8.34
N THR A 24 1.03 -2.35 7.13
CA THR A 24 0.38 -1.68 6.01
C THR A 24 -1.00 -2.29 5.71
N GLY A 25 -1.13 -3.61 5.73
CA GLY A 25 -2.40 -4.29 5.48
C GLY A 25 -3.49 -3.95 6.49
N ARG A 26 -3.15 -3.76 7.76
CA ARG A 26 -4.11 -3.28 8.78
C ARG A 26 -4.57 -1.86 8.47
N GLU A 27 -3.64 -0.99 8.09
CA GLU A 27 -3.94 0.41 7.74
C GLU A 27 -4.75 0.54 6.44
N VAL A 28 -4.49 -0.30 5.42
CA VAL A 28 -5.30 -0.36 4.19
C VAL A 28 -6.75 -0.74 4.49
N ARG A 29 -6.97 -1.78 5.32
CA ARG A 29 -8.32 -2.20 5.71
C ARG A 29 -9.02 -1.13 6.55
N ARG A 30 -8.28 -0.43 7.42
CA ARG A 30 -8.77 0.70 8.20
C ARG A 30 -9.22 1.85 7.28
N ALA A 31 -8.38 2.28 6.34
CA ALA A 31 -8.72 3.31 5.36
C ALA A 31 -9.97 2.93 4.54
N ALA A 32 -10.06 1.68 4.08
CA ALA A 32 -11.22 1.18 3.36
C ALA A 32 -12.51 1.26 4.20
N ASN A 33 -12.44 0.90 5.49
CA ASN A 33 -13.57 0.99 6.40
C ASN A 33 -13.98 2.45 6.66
N ASP A 34 -13.02 3.34 6.88
CA ASP A 34 -13.29 4.75 7.17
C ASP A 34 -13.87 5.48 5.95
N LEU A 35 -13.41 5.18 4.73
CA LEU A 35 -14.02 5.66 3.49
C LEU A 35 -15.47 5.16 3.32
N ARG A 36 -15.76 3.90 3.66
CA ARG A 36 -17.14 3.37 3.65
C ARG A 36 -18.04 4.11 4.63
N LYS A 37 -17.56 4.42 5.84
CA LYS A 37 -18.30 5.24 6.83
C LYS A 37 -18.58 6.66 6.32
N MET A 38 -17.72 7.19 5.45
CA MET A 38 -17.94 8.48 4.77
C MET A 38 -18.91 8.38 3.58
N GLY A 39 -19.50 7.21 3.32
CA GLY A 39 -20.46 6.98 2.24
C GLY A 39 -19.85 6.69 0.86
N TRP A 40 -18.58 6.27 0.81
CA TRP A 40 -17.94 5.82 -0.43
C TRP A 40 -18.21 4.34 -0.68
N GLU A 41 -18.35 3.98 -1.95
CA GLU A 41 -18.31 2.58 -2.39
C GLU A 41 -16.84 2.18 -2.59
N VAL A 42 -16.35 1.25 -1.77
CA VAL A 42 -14.94 0.86 -1.75
C VAL A 42 -14.79 -0.60 -2.16
N LEU A 43 -14.13 -0.83 -3.30
CA LEU A 43 -13.60 -2.13 -3.69
C LEU A 43 -12.19 -2.29 -3.12
N LEU A 44 -11.97 -3.28 -2.26
CA LEU A 44 -10.66 -3.57 -1.69
C LEU A 44 -10.11 -4.88 -2.26
N ASN A 45 -8.96 -4.79 -2.93
CA ASN A 45 -8.23 -5.93 -3.49
C ASN A 45 -6.89 -6.10 -2.76
N GLU A 46 -6.66 -7.28 -2.18
CA GLU A 46 -5.42 -7.60 -1.48
C GLU A 46 -4.65 -8.69 -2.24
N ILE A 47 -3.72 -8.27 -3.10
CA ILE A 47 -3.02 -9.16 -4.04
C ILE A 47 -1.76 -9.75 -3.38
N PRO A 48 -1.68 -11.09 -3.20
CA PRO A 48 -0.44 -11.73 -2.79
C PRO A 48 0.54 -11.77 -3.97
N LEU A 49 1.81 -11.58 -3.69
CA LEU A 49 2.92 -11.64 -4.64
C LEU A 49 3.91 -12.71 -4.20
N ASP A 50 4.54 -13.36 -5.18
CA ASP A 50 5.71 -14.20 -4.94
C ASP A 50 7.00 -13.36 -4.97
N GLU A 51 8.13 -14.01 -4.72
CA GLU A 51 9.46 -13.37 -4.71
C GLU A 51 9.82 -12.74 -6.06
N LYS A 52 9.30 -13.28 -7.18
CA LYS A 52 9.58 -12.75 -8.53
C LYS A 52 9.03 -11.34 -8.75
N ASN A 53 8.06 -10.93 -7.94
CA ASN A 53 7.40 -9.63 -8.01
C ASN A 53 7.66 -8.77 -6.77
N LEU A 54 8.77 -9.03 -6.06
CA LEU A 54 9.12 -8.35 -4.81
C LEU A 54 9.24 -6.83 -4.95
N ASP A 55 9.63 -6.33 -6.13
CA ASP A 55 9.71 -4.90 -6.46
C ASP A 55 8.35 -4.18 -6.39
N GLN A 56 7.25 -4.95 -6.52
CA GLN A 56 5.89 -4.48 -6.34
C GLN A 56 5.40 -4.60 -4.89
N SER A 57 6.11 -5.33 -4.03
CA SER A 57 5.81 -5.42 -2.60
C SER A 57 6.24 -4.16 -1.86
N ASN A 58 5.32 -3.22 -1.79
CA ASN A 58 4.39 -3.01 -0.68
C ASN A 58 3.48 -1.88 -1.19
N ILE A 59 3.01 -2.04 -2.44
CA ILE A 59 2.40 -0.94 -3.19
C ILE A 59 0.94 -0.85 -2.83
N ILE A 60 0.47 0.39 -2.69
CA ILE A 60 -0.95 0.71 -2.57
C ILE A 60 -1.31 1.52 -3.79
N LEU A 61 -2.36 1.09 -4.51
CA LEU A 61 -2.90 1.78 -5.64
C LEU A 61 -4.33 2.24 -5.34
N ILE A 62 -4.66 3.42 -5.86
CA ILE A 62 -5.99 4.00 -5.85
C ILE A 62 -6.43 4.15 -7.30
N ASN A 63 -7.48 3.43 -7.69
CA ASN A 63 -7.94 3.35 -9.07
C ASN A 63 -6.80 2.97 -10.05
N GLY A 64 -5.85 2.15 -9.57
CA GLY A 64 -4.69 1.70 -10.33
C GLY A 64 -3.55 2.73 -10.44
N VAL A 65 -3.58 3.82 -9.67
CA VAL A 65 -2.46 4.79 -9.57
C VAL A 65 -1.77 4.62 -8.21
N PRO A 66 -0.44 4.48 -8.15
CA PRO A 66 0.29 4.42 -6.89
C PRO A 66 0.04 5.66 -6.02
N ILE A 67 -0.06 5.49 -4.69
CA ILE A 67 -0.36 6.63 -3.80
C ILE A 67 0.70 7.74 -3.85
N GLU A 68 1.97 7.40 -4.07
CA GLU A 68 3.03 8.40 -4.16
C GLU A 68 2.97 9.24 -5.44
N ASP A 69 2.30 8.76 -6.48
CA ASP A 69 2.06 9.52 -7.72
C ASP A 69 0.84 10.45 -7.57
N ILE A 70 -0.01 10.21 -6.56
CA ILE A 70 -1.19 11.03 -6.27
C ILE A 70 -0.86 12.12 -5.26
N LEU A 71 -0.09 11.79 -4.22
CA LEU A 71 0.21 12.68 -3.11
C LEU A 71 1.31 13.69 -3.51
N PRO A 72 1.03 15.01 -3.47
CA PRO A 72 2.03 16.01 -3.82
C PRO A 72 3.28 15.91 -2.94
N GLY A 73 4.45 15.75 -3.57
CA GLY A 73 5.72 15.64 -2.87
C GLY A 73 5.99 14.28 -2.22
N ALA A 74 5.10 13.30 -2.38
CA ALA A 74 5.41 11.92 -2.04
C ALA A 74 6.36 11.30 -3.08
N GLN A 75 7.19 10.37 -2.63
CA GLN A 75 8.14 9.67 -3.49
C GLN A 75 8.29 8.22 -3.08
N LYS A 76 8.37 7.31 -4.05
CA LYS A 76 8.82 5.93 -3.83
C LYS A 76 10.24 5.97 -3.26
N SER A 77 10.48 5.20 -2.22
CA SER A 77 11.82 4.95 -1.68
C SER A 77 11.94 3.47 -1.30
N GLU A 78 13.07 3.09 -0.72
CA GLU A 78 13.35 1.74 -0.28
C GLU A 78 14.34 1.74 0.88
N ASN A 79 14.28 0.70 1.70
CA ASN A 79 15.26 0.44 2.73
C ASN A 79 15.29 -1.06 3.09
N CYS A 80 16.32 -1.48 3.82
CA CYS A 80 16.48 -2.87 4.21
C CYS A 80 15.31 -3.32 5.11
N CYS A 81 14.62 -4.39 4.73
CA CYS A 81 13.58 -5.01 5.53
C CYS A 81 14.10 -6.31 6.13
N ALA A 82 14.40 -6.29 7.44
CA ALA A 82 14.84 -7.49 8.16
C ALA A 82 13.82 -8.64 8.04
N SER A 83 12.53 -8.35 8.24
CA SER A 83 11.45 -9.36 8.18
C SER A 83 11.29 -10.00 6.79
N CYS A 84 11.46 -9.25 5.69
CA CYS A 84 11.53 -9.84 4.35
C CYS A 84 12.81 -10.68 4.18
N GLY A 85 13.93 -10.21 4.74
CA GLY A 85 15.20 -10.94 4.63
C GLY A 85 15.20 -12.25 5.39
N ASP A 86 14.60 -12.30 6.57
CA ASP A 86 14.40 -13.53 7.34
C ASP A 86 13.47 -14.50 6.61
N MET A 87 12.44 -13.96 5.95
CA MET A 87 11.45 -14.74 5.21
C MET A 87 12.05 -15.39 3.94
N LEU A 88 12.88 -14.64 3.19
CA LEU A 88 13.45 -15.08 1.92
C LEU A 88 14.88 -15.66 2.05
N GLY A 89 15.53 -15.50 3.20
CA GLY A 89 16.89 -15.99 3.45
C GLY A 89 18.00 -15.13 2.82
N ALA A 90 17.71 -13.89 2.40
CA ALA A 90 18.68 -12.97 1.81
C ALA A 90 18.29 -11.50 2.10
N PRO A 91 19.24 -10.54 2.16
CA PRO A 91 18.90 -9.13 2.37
C PRO A 91 17.94 -8.58 1.30
N VAL A 92 16.89 -7.87 1.73
CA VAL A 92 15.86 -7.31 0.85
C VAL A 92 15.72 -5.81 1.07
N MET A 93 15.90 -5.03 -0.01
CA MET A 93 15.53 -3.61 -0.06
C MET A 93 14.04 -3.51 -0.39
N CYS A 94 13.21 -3.30 0.63
CA CYS A 94 11.77 -3.26 0.49
C CYS A 94 11.26 -1.83 0.35
N ARG A 95 10.18 -1.70 -0.41
CA ARG A 95 9.51 -0.43 -0.71
C ARG A 95 9.09 0.33 0.54
N THR A 96 9.36 1.63 0.54
CA THR A 96 8.85 2.64 1.47
C THR A 96 8.25 3.80 0.68
N VAL A 97 7.54 4.71 1.36
CA VAL A 97 7.12 5.97 0.76
C VAL A 97 7.63 7.13 1.61
N LYS A 98 8.37 8.06 0.99
CA LYS A 98 8.74 9.31 1.64
C LYS A 98 7.63 10.32 1.42
N TYR A 99 7.09 10.88 2.50
CA TYR A 99 6.02 11.86 2.45
C TYR A 99 6.07 12.78 3.67
N ASN A 100 5.85 14.08 3.49
CA ASN A 100 5.93 15.08 4.56
C ASN A 100 7.20 14.99 5.42
N GLY A 101 8.36 14.79 4.76
CA GLY A 101 9.66 14.69 5.42
C GLY A 101 9.94 13.37 6.15
N THR A 102 8.99 12.43 6.18
CA THR A 102 9.10 11.14 6.87
C THR A 102 9.17 9.99 5.86
N THR A 103 9.97 8.97 6.13
CA THR A 103 9.97 7.71 5.38
C THR A 103 9.06 6.70 6.07
N HIS A 104 7.99 6.30 5.39
CA HIS A 104 7.00 5.36 5.89
C HIS A 104 7.32 3.93 5.40
N GLU A 105 7.69 3.08 6.34
CA GLU A 105 7.86 1.64 6.12
C GLU A 105 6.55 0.86 6.13
N ALA A 106 5.65 1.27 7.04
CA ALA A 106 4.25 0.91 7.06
C ALA A 106 3.45 2.16 6.68
N ILE A 107 2.53 2.01 5.73
CA ILE A 107 1.79 3.15 5.17
C ILE A 107 0.54 3.41 6.01
N PRO A 108 0.39 4.59 6.65
CA PRO A 108 -0.73 4.87 7.54
C PRO A 108 -2.04 5.11 6.78
N ALA A 109 -3.17 4.79 7.41
CA ALA A 109 -4.49 4.93 6.81
C ALA A 109 -4.81 6.38 6.39
N SER A 110 -4.33 7.37 7.15
CA SER A 110 -4.51 8.80 6.84
C SER A 110 -3.93 9.17 5.47
N MET A 111 -2.75 8.63 5.15
CA MET A 111 -2.08 8.87 3.86
C MET A 111 -2.84 8.23 2.70
N ILE A 112 -3.40 7.03 2.92
CA ILE A 112 -4.24 6.33 1.92
C ILE A 112 -5.54 7.11 1.67
N MET A 113 -6.18 7.60 2.74
CA MET A 113 -7.40 8.40 2.63
C MET A 113 -7.16 9.75 1.94
N GLU A 114 -6.04 10.41 2.23
CA GLU A 114 -5.65 11.65 1.55
C GLU A 114 -5.43 11.40 0.06
N ALA A 115 -4.68 10.35 -0.29
CA ALA A 115 -4.50 9.95 -1.69
C ALA A 115 -5.85 9.64 -2.35
N ALA A 116 -6.79 8.99 -1.64
CA ALA A 116 -8.13 8.72 -2.18
C ALA A 116 -8.92 10.00 -2.45
N ALA A 117 -8.80 11.00 -1.58
CA ALA A 117 -9.46 12.28 -1.75
C ALA A 117 -8.89 13.11 -2.93
N LEU A 118 -7.59 12.97 -3.20
CA LEU A 118 -6.88 13.70 -4.25
C LEU A 118 -6.85 12.96 -5.60
N CYS A 119 -7.15 11.66 -5.63
CA CYS A 119 -7.12 10.87 -6.84
C CYS A 119 -8.13 11.40 -7.87
N LYS A 120 -7.61 11.85 -9.03
CA LYS A 120 -8.43 12.34 -10.14
C LYS A 120 -8.85 11.25 -11.12
N LYS A 121 -8.24 10.07 -11.02
CA LYS A 121 -8.55 8.96 -11.91
C LYS A 121 -9.86 8.32 -11.44
N GLU A 122 -10.82 8.22 -12.34
CA GLU A 122 -12.10 7.56 -12.05
C GLU A 122 -11.90 6.06 -11.84
N PHE A 123 -12.83 5.47 -11.08
CA PHE A 123 -12.90 4.03 -10.91
C PHE A 123 -13.20 3.34 -12.25
N SER A 124 -12.34 2.39 -12.65
CA SER A 124 -12.60 1.49 -13.77
C SER A 124 -12.74 0.06 -13.23
N GLU A 125 -13.82 -0.62 -13.62
CA GLU A 125 -14.10 -2.02 -13.25
C GLU A 125 -13.03 -2.99 -13.77
#